data_AF-A0A524GYX1-F1
#
_entry.id   AF-A0A524GYX1-F1
#
_cell.length_a   1.000
_cell.length_b   1.000
_cell.length_c   1.000
_cell.angle_alpha   90.00
_cell.angle_beta   90.00
_cell.angle_gamma   90.00
#
_symmetry.space_group_name_H-M   'P 1'
#
loop_
_entity.id
_entity.type
_entity.pdbx_description
1 polymer ?
#
loop_
_entity_poly.entity_id
_entity_poly.type
_entity_poly.pdbx_seq_one_letter_code
_entity_poly.pdbx_strand_id
1 'polypeptide(L)'
;RDGDVVWGSGLIDAESKPKGRRFLVAAVRGPRTATQVRALGIECPAIYGDPGCLLPRLYPRPPGRTPRFALGVIPHHRDQELLAIQDPAVKVINILSSPAEFLAALWDCERVVSSSLHGIIFAEAYGIPAQWLVMSDRVIGHGHKFADYYEGTDRACPAPLGLDQMFDEPGWRPPAPGIGDRLVAAFPFPKAAT
;
A
#
# COMPACT_ATOMS: atom_id res chain seq x y z
N ARG A 1 -11.71 -13.93 10.90
CA ARG A 1 -12.71 -14.81 11.54
C ARG A 1 -12.02 -15.49 12.72
N ASP A 2 -12.75 -16.19 13.58
CA ASP A 2 -12.09 -16.96 14.64
C ASP A 2 -11.26 -18.09 14.02
N GLY A 3 -10.12 -18.40 14.62
CA GLY A 3 -9.14 -19.38 14.13
C GLY A 3 -8.19 -18.85 13.05
N ASP A 4 -8.42 -17.64 12.52
CA ASP A 4 -7.53 -17.05 11.52
C ASP A 4 -6.22 -16.57 12.15
N VAL A 5 -5.22 -16.36 11.30
CA VAL A 5 -4.00 -15.63 11.65
C VAL A 5 -3.90 -14.38 10.79
N VAL A 6 -3.66 -13.24 11.43
CA VAL A 6 -3.51 -11.94 10.78
C VAL A 6 -2.03 -11.59 10.66
N TRP A 7 -1.59 -11.36 9.42
CA TRP A 7 -0.22 -10.95 9.11
C TRP A 7 -0.24 -9.80 8.09
N GLY A 8 -0.19 -8.58 8.61
CA GLY A 8 -0.09 -7.34 7.84
C GLY A 8 -1.40 -6.77 7.28
N SER A 9 -2.55 -7.35 7.65
CA SER A 9 -3.86 -6.79 7.28
C SER A 9 -4.18 -5.51 8.07
N GLY A 10 -5.05 -4.67 7.52
CA GLY A 10 -5.45 -3.40 8.11
C GLY A 10 -6.95 -3.15 8.01
N LEU A 11 -7.50 -2.40 8.96
CA LEU A 11 -8.91 -2.00 8.95
C LEU A 11 -9.16 -0.90 7.92
N ILE A 12 -10.33 -0.89 7.27
CA ILE A 12 -10.61 0.08 6.20
C ILE A 12 -10.90 1.47 6.76
N ASP A 13 -11.51 1.54 7.94
CA ASP A 13 -11.89 2.78 8.62
C ASP A 13 -11.88 2.66 10.15
N ALA A 14 -12.18 3.77 10.83
CA ALA A 14 -12.18 3.89 12.28
C ALA A 14 -13.29 3.06 12.98
N GLU A 15 -14.37 2.74 12.27
CA GLU A 15 -15.53 2.03 12.80
C GLU A 15 -15.48 0.52 12.50
N SER A 16 -14.62 0.14 11.57
CA SER A 16 -14.41 -1.23 11.15
C SER A 16 -13.91 -2.10 12.29
N LYS A 17 -14.51 -3.28 12.42
CA LYS A 17 -14.15 -4.27 13.43
C LYS A 17 -13.93 -5.63 12.78
N PRO A 18 -12.95 -6.41 13.24
CA PRO A 18 -12.86 -7.82 12.89
C PRO A 18 -14.17 -8.55 13.19
N LYS A 19 -14.57 -9.47 12.32
CA LYS A 19 -15.78 -10.30 12.52
C LYS A 19 -15.63 -11.32 13.63
N GLY A 20 -14.40 -11.73 13.93
CA GLY A 20 -14.08 -12.66 15.01
C GLY A 20 -13.43 -11.94 16.19
N ARG A 21 -13.15 -12.67 17.25
CA ARG A 21 -12.37 -12.21 18.41
C ARG A 21 -11.26 -13.16 18.83
N ARG A 22 -11.30 -14.42 18.35
CA ARG A 22 -10.31 -15.45 18.67
C ARG A 22 -9.43 -15.70 17.46
N PHE A 23 -8.50 -14.81 17.19
CA PHE A 23 -7.52 -14.95 16.11
C PHE A 23 -6.15 -14.49 16.59
N LEU A 24 -5.11 -15.04 15.98
CA LEU A 24 -3.74 -14.65 16.27
C LEU A 24 -3.39 -13.42 15.43
N VAL A 25 -2.70 -12.45 16.03
CA VAL A 25 -2.16 -11.30 15.30
C VAL A 25 -0.65 -11.35 15.35
N ALA A 26 -0.04 -11.62 14.20
CA ALA A 26 1.41 -11.65 14.06
C ALA A 26 1.96 -10.28 13.62
N ALA A 27 1.21 -9.59 12.76
CA ALA A 27 1.46 -8.21 12.35
C ALA A 27 0.17 -7.58 11.83
N VAL A 28 0.09 -6.25 11.82
CA VAL A 28 -0.99 -5.50 11.17
C VAL A 28 -0.41 -4.43 10.26
N ARG A 29 -1.21 -3.80 9.40
CA ARG A 29 -0.71 -2.78 8.47
C ARG A 29 -0.06 -1.59 9.18
N GLY A 30 -0.64 -1.15 10.30
CA GLY A 30 -0.18 0.03 11.02
C GLY A 30 -0.77 0.21 12.42
N PRO A 31 -0.38 1.29 13.11
CA PRO A 31 -0.70 1.52 14.51
C PRO A 31 -2.18 1.84 14.77
N ARG A 32 -2.92 2.37 13.79
CA ARG A 32 -4.36 2.65 13.96
C ARG A 32 -5.13 1.35 14.02
N THR A 33 -4.85 0.44 13.08
CA THR A 33 -5.37 -0.92 13.13
C THR A 33 -4.98 -1.61 14.44
N ALA A 34 -3.71 -1.51 14.86
CA ALA A 34 -3.24 -2.12 16.10
C ALA A 34 -4.01 -1.63 17.33
N THR A 35 -4.25 -0.32 17.40
CA THR A 35 -5.01 0.33 18.47
C THR A 35 -6.45 -0.18 18.53
N GLN A 36 -7.13 -0.25 17.39
CA GLN A 36 -8.50 -0.75 17.31
C GLN A 36 -8.59 -2.23 17.70
N VAL A 37 -7.64 -3.06 17.27
CA VAL A 37 -7.59 -4.48 17.62
C VAL A 37 -7.37 -4.65 19.14
N ARG A 38 -6.43 -3.90 19.73
CA ARG A 38 -6.19 -3.92 21.18
C ARG A 38 -7.37 -3.45 22.00
N ALA A 39 -8.13 -2.46 21.52
CA ALA A 39 -9.36 -1.99 22.16
C ALA A 39 -10.45 -3.08 22.25
N LEU A 40 -10.34 -4.14 21.45
CA LEU A 40 -11.19 -5.33 21.52
C LEU A 40 -10.62 -6.41 22.48
N GLY A 41 -9.58 -6.10 23.26
CA GLY A 41 -8.93 -7.07 24.15
C GLY A 41 -8.20 -8.19 23.42
N ILE A 42 -7.83 -7.96 22.15
CA ILE A 42 -7.07 -8.91 21.33
C ILE A 42 -5.60 -8.51 21.38
N GLU A 43 -4.73 -9.48 21.68
CA GLU A 43 -3.28 -9.25 21.66
C GLU A 43 -2.83 -8.89 20.25
N CYS A 44 -2.03 -7.83 20.13
CA CYS A 44 -1.53 -7.34 18.86
C CYS A 44 -0.12 -6.75 19.07
N PRO A 45 0.93 -7.32 18.47
CA PRO A 45 2.29 -6.82 18.61
C PRO A 45 2.48 -5.49 17.87
N ALA A 46 3.48 -4.71 18.26
CA ALA A 46 3.86 -3.49 17.55
C ALA A 46 4.71 -3.80 16.30
N ILE A 47 4.24 -4.72 15.47
CA ILE A 47 4.89 -5.12 14.21
C ILE A 47 3.97 -4.71 13.08
N TYR A 48 4.47 -3.79 12.25
CA TYR A 48 3.69 -3.14 11.22
C TYR A 48 4.24 -3.38 9.82
N GLY A 49 3.32 -3.50 8.87
CA GLY A 49 3.61 -3.55 7.45
C GLY A 49 2.52 -4.24 6.66
N ASP A 50 2.48 -3.98 5.37
CA ASP A 50 1.63 -4.70 4.41
C ASP A 50 2.45 -5.74 3.64
N PRO A 51 1.97 -6.98 3.43
CA PRO A 51 2.71 -8.00 2.69
C PRO A 51 3.08 -7.60 1.26
N GLY A 52 2.41 -6.61 0.66
CA GLY A 52 2.76 -6.00 -0.61
C GLY A 52 4.19 -5.44 -0.66
N CYS A 53 4.79 -5.09 0.47
CA CYS A 53 6.21 -4.68 0.51
C CYS A 53 7.19 -5.82 0.18
N LEU A 54 6.73 -7.07 0.18
CA LEU A 54 7.54 -8.25 -0.16
C LEU A 54 7.56 -8.55 -1.66
N LEU A 55 6.81 -7.79 -2.47
CA LEU A 55 6.75 -8.00 -3.93
C LEU A 55 8.11 -8.12 -4.61
N PRO A 56 9.14 -7.31 -4.30
CA PRO A 56 10.46 -7.45 -4.92
C PRO A 56 11.14 -8.80 -4.66
N ARG A 57 10.78 -9.52 -3.59
CA ARG A 57 11.30 -10.87 -3.29
C ARG A 57 10.64 -11.95 -4.15
N LEU A 58 9.39 -11.71 -4.55
CA LEU A 58 8.58 -12.65 -5.34
C LEU A 58 8.68 -12.37 -6.84
N TYR A 59 8.79 -11.09 -7.20
CA TYR A 59 8.86 -10.59 -8.56
C TYR A 59 10.03 -9.60 -8.70
N PRO A 60 11.27 -10.08 -8.82
CA PRO A 60 12.42 -9.21 -9.00
C PRO A 60 12.28 -8.33 -10.25
N ARG A 61 12.61 -7.04 -10.12
CA ARG A 61 12.64 -6.11 -11.27
C ARG A 61 13.73 -6.57 -12.25
N PRO A 62 13.44 -6.72 -13.55
CA PRO A 62 14.44 -7.06 -14.55
C PRO A 62 15.57 -6.01 -14.58
N PRO A 63 16.85 -6.44 -14.67
CA PRO A 63 17.98 -5.52 -14.73
C PRO A 63 17.93 -4.67 -16.00
N GLY A 64 18.44 -3.43 -15.92
CA GLY A 64 18.52 -2.52 -17.06
C GLY A 64 17.20 -1.87 -17.50
N ARG A 65 16.08 -2.17 -16.82
CA ARG A 65 14.80 -1.51 -17.12
C ARG A 65 14.80 -0.06 -16.64
N THR A 66 14.68 0.89 -17.55
CA THR A 66 14.53 2.33 -17.25
C THR A 66 13.07 2.77 -17.37
N PRO A 67 12.63 3.76 -16.58
CA PRO A 67 11.32 4.38 -16.77
C PRO A 67 11.13 4.95 -18.20
N ARG A 68 9.87 4.97 -18.65
CA ARG A 68 9.41 5.51 -19.94
C ARG A 68 8.40 6.64 -19.78
N PHE A 69 7.78 6.75 -18.61
CA PHE A 69 6.75 7.72 -18.28
C PHE A 69 7.18 8.51 -17.04
N ALA A 70 7.00 9.83 -17.08
CA ALA A 70 7.29 10.69 -15.94
C ALA A 70 6.36 10.37 -14.76
N LEU A 71 5.09 10.03 -15.05
CA LEU A 71 4.08 9.80 -14.03
C LEU A 71 3.24 8.55 -14.30
N GLY A 72 3.14 7.69 -13.29
CA GLY A 72 2.13 6.63 -13.21
C GLY A 72 0.91 7.10 -12.41
N VAL A 73 -0.30 6.94 -12.95
CA VAL A 73 -1.55 7.21 -12.22
C VAL A 73 -2.27 5.88 -11.99
N ILE A 74 -2.46 5.53 -10.72
CA ILE A 74 -3.10 4.26 -10.33
C ILE A 74 -4.46 4.54 -9.68
N PRO A 75 -5.56 4.50 -10.45
CA PRO A 75 -6.88 4.63 -9.88
C PRO A 75 -7.26 3.45 -8.99
N HIS A 76 -7.97 3.74 -7.91
CA HIS A 76 -8.81 2.76 -7.25
C HIS A 76 -9.85 2.21 -8.22
N HIS A 77 -10.22 0.94 -8.10
CA HIS A 77 -11.16 0.29 -9.02
C HIS A 77 -12.51 1.02 -9.18
N ARG A 78 -12.92 1.79 -8.16
CA ARG A 78 -14.17 2.60 -8.16
C ARG A 78 -14.07 3.91 -8.95
N ASP A 79 -12.85 4.33 -9.25
CA ASP A 79 -12.54 5.58 -9.93
C ASP A 79 -11.98 5.35 -11.35
N GLN A 80 -11.85 4.09 -11.80
CA GLN A 80 -11.20 3.76 -13.08
C GLN A 80 -11.84 4.47 -14.28
N GLU A 81 -13.16 4.63 -14.25
CA GLU A 81 -13.91 5.29 -15.32
C GLU A 81 -13.79 6.82 -15.30
N LEU A 82 -13.24 7.41 -14.23
CA LEU A 82 -13.13 8.86 -14.06
C LEU A 82 -11.89 9.44 -14.76
N LEU A 83 -10.98 8.60 -15.25
CA LEU A 83 -9.72 9.04 -15.83
C LEU A 83 -9.75 8.97 -17.36
N ALA A 84 -9.84 10.14 -17.98
CA ALA A 84 -9.52 10.37 -19.38
C ALA A 84 -8.27 11.27 -19.48
N ILE A 85 -7.11 10.76 -19.04
CA ILE A 85 -5.83 11.46 -19.18
C ILE A 85 -5.28 11.20 -20.60
N GLN A 86 -5.00 12.27 -21.35
CA GLN A 86 -4.45 12.19 -22.72
C GLN A 86 -2.99 12.67 -22.81
N ASP A 87 -2.27 12.73 -21.68
CA ASP A 87 -0.88 13.17 -21.64
C ASP A 87 0.09 12.00 -21.97
N PRO A 88 0.98 12.14 -22.98
CA PRO A 88 1.91 11.09 -23.37
C PRO A 88 2.98 10.78 -22.31
N ALA A 89 3.24 11.70 -21.37
CA ALA A 89 4.16 11.49 -20.25
C ALA A 89 3.50 10.71 -19.10
N VAL A 90 2.18 10.48 -19.16
CA VAL A 90 1.41 9.81 -18.11
C VAL A 90 1.03 8.39 -18.53
N LYS A 91 1.25 7.44 -17.62
CA LYS A 91 0.75 6.07 -17.72
C LYS A 91 -0.37 5.84 -16.72
N VAL A 92 -1.59 5.62 -17.21
CA VAL A 92 -2.67 5.09 -16.34
C VAL A 92 -2.48 3.58 -16.17
N ILE A 93 -2.43 3.12 -14.92
CA ILE A 93 -2.16 1.71 -14.58
C ILE A 93 -3.39 1.10 -13.91
N ASN A 94 -3.92 0.03 -14.50
CA ASN A 94 -5.07 -0.69 -13.96
C ASN A 94 -4.64 -1.58 -12.78
N ILE A 95 -5.09 -1.24 -11.56
CA ILE A 95 -4.82 -2.04 -10.34
C ILE A 95 -5.43 -3.46 -10.36
N LEU A 96 -6.37 -3.74 -11.26
CA LEU A 96 -7.01 -5.05 -11.45
C LEU A 96 -6.35 -5.88 -12.56
N SER A 97 -5.33 -5.35 -13.25
CA SER A 97 -4.57 -6.12 -14.25
C SER A 97 -3.79 -7.27 -13.60
N SER A 98 -3.30 -8.20 -14.42
CA SER A 98 -2.50 -9.30 -13.89
C SER A 98 -1.22 -8.77 -13.21
N PRO A 99 -0.65 -9.50 -12.23
CA PRO A 99 0.58 -9.06 -11.56
C PRO A 99 1.71 -8.71 -12.53
N ALA A 100 1.89 -9.50 -13.60
CA ALA A 100 2.93 -9.26 -14.59
C ALA A 100 2.72 -7.95 -15.37
N GLU A 101 1.49 -7.69 -15.83
CA GLU A 101 1.15 -6.46 -16.55
C GLU A 101 1.24 -5.22 -15.64
N PHE A 102 0.71 -5.33 -14.43
CA PHE A 102 0.76 -4.25 -13.43
C PHE A 102 2.20 -3.86 -13.12
N LEU A 103 3.06 -4.84 -12.79
CA LEU A 103 4.45 -4.60 -12.44
C LEU A 103 5.27 -4.05 -13.61
N ALA A 104 5.05 -4.56 -14.82
CA ALA A 104 5.70 -4.02 -16.01
C ALA A 104 5.34 -2.54 -16.22
N ALA A 105 4.06 -2.19 -16.09
CA ALA A 105 3.62 -0.80 -16.21
C ALA A 105 4.15 0.08 -15.07
N LEU A 106 4.18 -0.44 -13.85
CA LEU A 106 4.70 0.25 -12.67
C LEU A 106 6.19 0.60 -12.81
N TRP A 107 7.02 -0.35 -13.26
CA TRP A 107 8.46 -0.14 -13.43
C TRP A 107 8.83 0.82 -14.56
N ASP A 108 7.87 1.16 -15.42
CA ASP A 108 8.03 2.14 -16.49
C ASP A 108 7.75 3.58 -16.02
N CYS A 109 7.44 3.79 -14.75
CA CYS A 109 7.15 5.11 -14.21
C CYS A 109 8.30 5.63 -13.34
N GLU A 110 8.64 6.91 -13.48
CA GLU A 110 9.61 7.59 -12.60
C GLU A 110 9.04 7.84 -11.21
N ARG A 111 7.75 8.19 -11.14
CA ARG A 111 6.97 8.29 -9.91
C ARG A 111 5.52 7.91 -10.11
N VAL A 112 4.79 7.73 -9.01
CA VAL A 112 3.40 7.28 -8.99
C VAL A 112 2.53 8.18 -8.13
N VAL A 113 1.32 8.46 -8.59
CA VAL A 113 0.22 8.95 -7.75
C VAL A 113 -0.90 7.94 -7.79
N SER A 114 -1.58 7.72 -6.65
CA SER A 114 -2.54 6.62 -6.56
C SER A 114 -3.69 6.92 -5.60
N SER A 115 -4.93 6.66 -6.06
CA SER A 115 -6.11 6.60 -5.17
C SER A 115 -6.35 5.18 -4.61
N SER A 116 -5.52 4.22 -5.02
CA SER A 116 -5.42 2.89 -4.40
C SER A 116 -4.28 2.83 -3.40
N LEU A 117 -4.55 2.36 -2.18
CA LEU A 117 -3.48 2.15 -1.18
C LEU A 117 -2.42 1.17 -1.69
N HIS A 118 -2.84 0.06 -2.29
CA HIS A 118 -1.89 -0.91 -2.84
C HIS A 118 -1.07 -0.33 -4.00
N GLY A 119 -1.58 0.64 -4.76
CA GLY A 119 -0.77 1.34 -5.76
C GLY A 119 0.44 2.07 -5.12
N ILE A 120 0.25 2.66 -3.93
CA ILE A 120 1.32 3.29 -3.16
C ILE A 120 2.27 2.22 -2.62
N ILE A 121 1.74 1.22 -1.89
CA ILE A 121 2.56 0.16 -1.27
C ILE A 121 3.44 -0.53 -2.31
N PHE A 122 2.86 -0.88 -3.46
CA PHE A 122 3.59 -1.59 -4.51
C PHE A 122 4.67 -0.71 -5.16
N ALA A 123 4.37 0.55 -5.46
CA ALA A 123 5.38 1.49 -5.97
C ALA A 123 6.56 1.63 -5.00
N GLU A 124 6.27 1.87 -3.72
CA GLU A 124 7.29 2.08 -2.70
C GLU A 124 8.10 0.81 -2.41
N ALA A 125 7.50 -0.38 -2.55
CA ALA A 125 8.22 -1.65 -2.43
C ALA A 125 9.39 -1.75 -3.44
N TYR A 126 9.21 -1.18 -4.64
CA TYR A 126 10.27 -1.12 -5.67
C TYR A 126 11.13 0.15 -5.58
N GLY A 127 10.98 0.95 -4.53
CA GLY A 127 11.69 2.22 -4.38
C GLY A 127 11.25 3.31 -5.35
N ILE A 128 10.06 3.17 -5.95
CA ILE A 128 9.49 4.19 -6.85
C ILE A 128 8.75 5.23 -5.98
N PRO A 129 9.06 6.53 -6.12
CA PRO A 129 8.33 7.59 -5.42
C PRO A 129 6.83 7.49 -5.62
N ALA A 130 6.07 7.57 -4.52
CA ALA A 130 4.62 7.42 -4.55
C ALA A 130 3.92 8.43 -3.64
N GLN A 131 2.76 8.92 -4.09
CA GLN A 131 1.95 9.87 -3.33
C GLN A 131 0.46 9.51 -3.38
N TRP A 132 -0.24 9.80 -2.29
CA TRP A 132 -1.67 9.59 -2.20
C TRP A 132 -2.44 10.63 -3.03
N LEU A 133 -3.31 10.15 -3.90
CA LEU A 133 -4.22 10.92 -4.74
C LEU A 133 -5.67 10.70 -4.29
N VAL A 134 -6.47 11.76 -4.27
CA VAL A 134 -7.93 11.68 -4.14
C VAL A 134 -8.55 12.17 -5.44
N MET A 135 -9.39 11.34 -6.05
CA MET A 135 -10.07 11.66 -7.31
C MET A 135 -11.58 11.82 -7.15
N SER A 136 -12.15 11.19 -6.12
CA SER A 136 -13.57 11.22 -5.81
C SER A 136 -13.80 10.91 -4.33
N ASP A 137 -15.05 11.05 -3.88
CA ASP A 137 -15.54 10.63 -2.58
C ASP A 137 -15.98 9.14 -2.54
N ARG A 138 -15.84 8.40 -3.64
CA ARG A 138 -16.30 7.00 -3.77
C ARG A 138 -15.42 5.99 -3.02
N VAL A 139 -14.21 6.39 -2.66
CA VAL A 139 -13.26 5.56 -1.89
C VAL A 139 -13.59 5.65 -0.40
N ILE A 140 -14.13 4.57 0.14
CA ILE A 140 -14.57 4.49 1.54
C ILE A 140 -13.41 4.59 2.55
N GLY A 141 -13.76 5.04 3.75
CA GLY A 141 -12.89 5.04 4.93
C GLY A 141 -12.08 6.31 5.15
N HIS A 142 -12.39 7.40 4.44
CA HIS A 142 -11.91 8.76 4.72
C HIS A 142 -10.38 8.84 4.94
N GLY A 143 -9.60 8.12 4.14
CA GLY A 143 -8.14 8.13 4.24
C GLY A 143 -7.54 7.30 5.37
N HIS A 144 -8.35 6.66 6.23
CA HIS A 144 -7.87 5.92 7.40
C HIS A 144 -6.81 4.87 7.03
N LYS A 145 -7.07 4.09 5.98
CA LYS A 145 -6.13 3.06 5.49
C LYS A 145 -4.79 3.62 5.03
N PHE A 146 -4.79 4.83 4.47
CA PHE A 146 -3.57 5.50 4.01
C PHE A 146 -2.77 5.98 5.21
N ALA A 147 -3.43 6.67 6.15
CA ALA A 147 -2.76 7.16 7.34
C ALA A 147 -2.18 6.02 8.19
N ASP A 148 -2.95 4.93 8.35
CA ASP A 148 -2.49 3.73 9.04
C ASP A 148 -1.23 3.13 8.38
N TYR A 149 -1.19 3.06 7.04
CA TYR A 149 0.01 2.63 6.32
C TYR A 149 1.20 3.57 6.52
N TYR A 150 1.04 4.88 6.27
CA TYR A 150 2.13 5.84 6.42
C TYR A 150 2.73 5.80 7.83
N GLU A 151 1.88 5.82 8.86
CA GLU A 151 2.30 5.73 10.26
C GLU A 151 2.98 4.39 10.57
N GLY A 152 2.50 3.28 10.00
CA GLY A 152 3.14 1.95 10.10
C GLY A 152 4.52 1.87 9.42
N THR A 153 4.85 2.86 8.59
CA THR A 153 6.15 3.00 7.92
C THR A 153 7.02 4.13 8.50
N ASP A 154 6.72 4.57 9.73
CA ASP A 154 7.39 5.65 10.46
C ASP A 154 7.32 7.02 9.75
N ARG A 155 6.19 7.29 9.09
CA ARG A 155 5.94 8.54 8.36
C ARG A 155 4.62 9.18 8.79
N ALA A 156 4.61 10.52 8.80
CA ALA A 156 3.35 11.23 8.84
C ALA A 156 2.61 11.03 7.51
N CYS A 157 1.28 10.84 7.57
CA CYS A 157 0.47 10.80 6.37
C CYS A 157 0.49 12.17 5.69
N PRO A 158 0.93 12.29 4.42
CA PRO A 158 0.84 13.54 3.70
C PRO A 158 -0.62 13.89 3.40
N ALA A 159 -0.87 15.18 3.13
CA ALA A 159 -2.12 15.58 2.51
C ALA A 159 -2.25 14.89 1.13
N PRO A 160 -3.45 14.42 0.76
CA PRO A 160 -3.66 13.87 -0.57
C PRO A 160 -3.54 14.98 -1.62
N LEU A 161 -3.04 14.61 -2.80
CA LEU A 161 -3.14 15.45 -3.99
C LEU A 161 -4.55 15.35 -4.57
N GLY A 162 -5.06 16.47 -5.09
CA GLY A 162 -6.17 16.48 -6.05
C GLY A 162 -5.71 16.06 -7.45
N LEU A 163 -6.68 15.81 -8.34
CA LEU A 163 -6.39 15.50 -9.76
C LEU A 163 -5.65 16.65 -10.47
N ASP A 164 -6.00 17.89 -10.15
CA ASP A 164 -5.36 19.11 -10.63
C ASP A 164 -3.92 19.27 -10.12
N GLN A 165 -3.58 18.59 -9.03
CA GLN A 165 -2.26 18.61 -8.39
C GLN A 165 -1.43 17.35 -8.68
N MET A 166 -1.86 16.46 -9.59
CA MET A 166 -1.20 15.16 -9.78
C MET A 166 0.27 15.28 -10.25
N PHE A 167 0.62 16.42 -10.85
CA PHE A 167 1.98 16.75 -11.25
C PHE A 167 2.80 17.43 -10.15
N ASP A 168 2.23 17.80 -9.01
CA ASP A 168 2.96 18.40 -7.91
C ASP A 168 3.90 17.39 -7.24
N GLU A 169 5.03 17.88 -6.71
CA GLU A 169 6.06 17.07 -6.04
C GLU A 169 6.35 17.62 -4.64
N PRO A 170 5.48 17.38 -3.65
CA PRO A 170 5.60 17.97 -2.31
C PRO A 170 6.76 17.40 -1.46
N GLY A 171 7.68 16.63 -2.05
CA GLY A 171 8.80 15.96 -1.40
C GLY A 171 8.44 14.56 -0.93
N TRP A 172 8.89 13.55 -1.69
CA TRP A 172 8.71 12.14 -1.32
C TRP A 172 9.70 11.73 -0.23
N ARG A 173 9.20 10.93 0.72
CA ARG A 173 10.02 10.26 1.74
C ARG A 173 9.81 8.75 1.63
N PRO A 174 10.87 7.96 1.40
CA PRO A 174 10.72 6.50 1.32
C PRO A 174 10.24 5.91 2.67
N PRO A 175 9.55 4.76 2.66
CA PRO A 175 9.26 4.00 3.88
C PRO A 175 10.54 3.72 4.67
N ALA A 176 10.41 3.59 6.00
CA ALA A 176 11.52 3.12 6.83
C ALA A 176 12.10 1.79 6.31
N PRO A 177 13.44 1.62 6.29
CA PRO A 177 14.04 0.39 5.82
C PRO A 177 13.65 -0.80 6.70
N GLY A 178 13.68 -2.00 6.13
CA GLY A 178 13.48 -3.25 6.89
C GLY A 178 12.03 -3.59 7.25
N ILE A 179 11.02 -2.85 6.77
CA ILE A 179 9.59 -3.21 6.97
C ILE A 179 9.32 -4.65 6.52
N GLY A 180 9.81 -5.02 5.33
CA GLY A 180 9.67 -6.38 4.81
C GLY A 180 10.37 -7.43 5.68
N ASP A 181 11.56 -7.12 6.21
CA ASP A 181 12.28 -8.01 7.11
C ASP A 181 11.54 -8.22 8.44
N ARG A 182 11.01 -7.15 9.03
CA ARG A 182 10.18 -7.21 10.24
C ARG A 182 8.94 -8.07 10.02
N LEU A 183 8.27 -7.92 8.88
CA LEU A 183 7.13 -8.76 8.52
C LEU A 183 7.53 -10.23 8.37
N VAL A 184 8.60 -10.53 7.64
CA VAL A 184 9.08 -11.91 7.45
C VAL A 184 9.51 -12.54 8.77
N ALA A 185 10.11 -11.76 9.68
CA ALA A 185 10.45 -12.23 11.02
C ALA A 185 9.21 -12.60 11.84
N ALA A 186 8.10 -11.87 11.64
CA ALA A 186 6.81 -12.12 12.26
C ALA A 186 5.92 -13.10 11.49
N PHE A 187 6.45 -13.80 10.48
CA PHE A 187 5.64 -14.75 9.72
C PHE A 187 5.14 -15.88 10.65
N PRO A 188 3.83 -16.15 10.71
CA PRO A 188 3.24 -16.97 11.78
C PRO A 188 3.39 -18.49 11.58
N PHE A 189 4.06 -18.94 10.53
CA PHE A 189 4.25 -20.35 10.23
C PHE A 189 5.73 -20.71 10.23
N PRO A 190 6.07 -22.00 10.45
CA PRO A 190 7.44 -22.47 10.41
C PRO A 190 8.14 -22.02 9.12
N LYS A 191 9.34 -21.45 9.27
CA LYS A 191 10.20 -21.20 8.12
C LYS A 191 10.63 -22.56 7.58
N ALA A 192 10.55 -22.76 6.27
CA ALA A 192 11.10 -23.95 5.64
C ALA A 192 12.56 -24.11 6.10
N ALA A 193 12.96 -25.31 6.50
CA ALA A 193 14.35 -25.59 6.82
C ALA A 193 15.19 -25.29 5.56
N THR A 194 16.05 -24.28 5.64
CA THR A 194 17.06 -23.97 4.62
C THR A 194 18.18 -24.99 4.66
#